data_AF-A0A8J6K038-F1
#
_entry.id   AF-A0A8J6K038-F1
#
_cell.length_a   1.000
_cell.length_b   1.000
_cell.length_c   1.000
_cell.angle_alpha   90.00
_cell.angle_beta   90.00
_cell.angle_gamma   90.00
#
_symmetry.space_group_name_H-M   'P 1'
#
loop_
_entity.id
_entity.type
_entity.pdbx_description
1 polymer ?
#
loop_
_entity_poly.entity_id
_entity_poly.type
_entity_poly.pdbx_seq_one_letter_code
_entity_poly.pdbx_strand_id
1 'polypeptide(L)'
;MDLKESPSEDSLGSLHPSSIQIFANTSTLHGIRHIFVYGPLTLRRFLWTIAFLCSLGLLLLESSERVAFYFSYQHVTKVDQVVADNLVFPAVTICNFNSYRFTKITTNDLYHAGELLELLDVNGHILEPHLADPEVLAVLEEKTKFKQFRPKTFCMEEFMERTGHDLKDMMLYCKFKGHECSYRDFQTLGTWTYGNMLSHGLVHYALRPIRDAC
;
A
#
# COMPACT_ATOMS: atom_id res chain seq x y z
N MET A 1 -29.13 103.33 -8.05
CA MET A 1 -30.60 103.39 -8.05
C MET A 1 -31.07 102.14 -8.81
N ASP A 2 -30.84 100.92 -8.29
CA ASP A 2 -31.55 100.26 -7.15
C ASP A 2 -33.06 100.17 -7.45
N LEU A 3 -33.78 99.03 -7.45
CA LEU A 3 -33.65 97.69 -6.83
C LEU A 3 -34.01 96.62 -7.90
N LYS A 4 -33.40 95.43 -8.02
CA LYS A 4 -33.36 94.23 -7.14
C LYS A 4 -34.73 93.58 -6.87
N GLU A 5 -34.99 92.47 -7.58
CA GLU A 5 -35.52 91.26 -6.96
C GLU A 5 -34.77 90.02 -7.49
N SER A 6 -34.35 89.20 -6.53
CA SER A 6 -33.73 87.87 -6.57
C SER A 6 -34.08 87.26 -5.21
N PRO A 7 -34.12 85.93 -4.97
CA PRO A 7 -33.90 84.78 -5.84
C PRO A 7 -34.95 83.64 -5.65
N SER A 8 -34.85 82.57 -6.41
CA SER A 8 -35.21 81.24 -5.90
C SER A 8 -34.16 80.23 -6.36
N GLU A 9 -33.09 80.17 -5.57
CA GLU A 9 -32.38 78.91 -5.38
C GLU A 9 -33.39 77.90 -4.84
N ASP A 10 -33.75 76.91 -5.64
CA ASP A 10 -34.13 75.62 -5.10
C ASP A 10 -33.96 74.53 -6.16
N SER A 11 -33.16 73.53 -5.80
CA SER A 11 -33.05 72.20 -6.44
C SER A 11 -32.00 72.00 -7.54
N LEU A 12 -30.77 72.53 -7.39
CA LEU A 12 -29.59 71.83 -7.93
C LEU A 12 -29.17 70.73 -6.93
N GLY A 13 -29.96 69.66 -6.87
CA GLY A 13 -29.64 68.47 -6.10
C GLY A 13 -28.43 67.73 -6.70
N SER A 14 -27.27 67.92 -6.09
CA SER A 14 -26.12 66.99 -6.03
C SER A 14 -25.83 66.11 -7.27
N LEU A 15 -24.99 66.60 -8.19
CA LEU A 15 -24.33 65.79 -9.21
C LEU A 15 -22.88 65.47 -8.83
N HIS A 16 -22.56 65.35 -7.54
CA HIS A 16 -21.29 64.76 -7.15
C HIS A 16 -21.40 63.24 -7.32
N PRO A 17 -20.58 62.60 -8.19
CA PRO A 17 -20.61 61.16 -8.36
C PRO A 17 -20.31 60.48 -7.02
N SER A 18 -21.10 59.46 -6.66
CA SER A 18 -20.83 58.70 -5.45
C SER A 18 -19.48 57.97 -5.59
N SER A 19 -18.74 57.81 -4.49
CA SER A 19 -17.41 57.16 -4.49
C SER A 19 -17.42 55.80 -5.18
N ILE A 20 -18.50 55.02 -5.02
CA ILE A 20 -18.69 53.72 -5.66
C ILE A 20 -18.85 53.79 -7.18
N GLN A 21 -19.47 54.85 -7.72
CA GLN A 21 -19.62 55.05 -9.16
C GLN A 21 -18.31 55.45 -9.82
N ILE A 22 -17.47 56.23 -9.13
CA ILE A 22 -16.12 56.56 -9.60
C ILE A 22 -15.30 55.26 -9.68
N PHE A 23 -15.29 54.48 -8.59
CA PHE A 23 -14.61 53.19 -8.53
C PHE A 23 -15.06 52.22 -9.62
N ALA A 24 -16.37 52.05 -9.82
CA ALA A 24 -16.91 51.15 -10.83
C ALA A 24 -16.54 51.54 -12.27
N ASN A 25 -16.34 52.84 -12.53
CA ASN A 25 -15.91 53.33 -13.84
C ASN A 25 -14.38 53.21 -14.06
N THR A 26 -13.58 53.22 -13.00
CA THR A 26 -12.10 53.08 -13.08
C THR A 26 -11.60 51.66 -12.87
N SER A 27 -12.46 50.74 -12.41
CA SER A 27 -12.11 49.34 -12.18
C SER A 27 -11.94 48.55 -13.48
N THR A 28 -11.08 47.54 -13.45
CA THR A 28 -10.88 46.55 -14.53
C THR A 28 -11.90 45.40 -14.49
N LEU A 29 -12.76 45.39 -13.48
CA LEU A 29 -13.76 44.35 -13.29
C LEU A 29 -14.92 44.53 -14.28
N HIS A 30 -15.04 43.57 -15.20
CA HIS A 30 -16.00 43.65 -16.29
C HIS A 30 -17.44 43.59 -15.76
N GLY A 31 -18.33 44.42 -16.30
CA GLY A 31 -19.75 44.45 -15.95
C GLY A 31 -20.13 45.44 -14.83
N ILE A 32 -19.24 45.76 -13.88
CA ILE A 32 -19.56 46.66 -12.75
C ILE A 32 -19.86 48.09 -13.18
N ARG A 33 -19.18 48.56 -14.24
CA ARG A 33 -19.44 49.85 -14.87
C ARG A 33 -20.87 49.98 -15.42
N HIS A 34 -21.47 48.89 -15.88
CA HIS A 34 -22.84 48.88 -16.41
C HIS A 34 -23.91 48.78 -15.33
N ILE A 35 -23.53 48.38 -14.11
CA ILE A 35 -24.40 48.32 -12.94
C ILE A 35 -24.48 49.70 -12.27
N PHE A 36 -23.32 50.34 -12.04
CA PHE A 36 -23.21 51.62 -11.34
C PHE A 36 -23.10 52.82 -12.30
N VAL A 37 -24.03 52.92 -13.24
CA VAL A 37 -24.15 54.08 -14.14
C VAL A 37 -24.84 55.26 -13.41
N TYR A 38 -24.57 56.49 -13.80
CA TYR A 38 -25.29 57.68 -13.31
C TYR A 38 -26.76 57.67 -13.78
N GLY A 39 -27.71 58.03 -12.91
CA GLY A 39 -29.15 58.13 -13.25
C GLY A 39 -30.06 57.04 -12.65
N PRO A 40 -31.35 56.95 -13.06
CA PRO A 40 -32.36 56.09 -12.44
C PRO A 40 -32.15 54.59 -12.70
N LEU A 41 -32.80 53.75 -11.90
CA LEU A 41 -32.80 52.29 -12.05
C LEU A 41 -33.52 51.89 -13.36
N THR A 42 -32.84 51.13 -14.22
CA THR A 42 -33.37 50.69 -15.52
C THR A 42 -33.33 49.16 -15.63
N LEU A 43 -34.21 48.57 -16.46
CA LEU A 43 -34.19 47.12 -16.76
C LEU A 43 -32.82 46.64 -17.25
N ARG A 44 -32.13 47.48 -18.03
CA ARG A 44 -30.76 47.21 -18.47
C ARG A 44 -29.80 47.00 -17.29
N ARG A 45 -29.87 47.85 -16.26
CA ARG A 45 -29.05 47.67 -15.05
C ARG A 45 -29.39 46.37 -14.32
N PHE A 46 -30.66 46.06 -14.19
CA PHE A 46 -31.10 44.82 -13.56
C PHE A 46 -30.55 43.58 -14.28
N LEU A 47 -30.62 43.56 -15.62
CA LEU A 47 -30.03 42.49 -16.43
C LEU A 47 -28.51 42.40 -16.29
N TRP A 48 -27.80 43.54 -16.26
CA TRP A 48 -26.35 43.56 -16.02
C TRP A 48 -25.99 43.08 -14.61
N THR A 49 -26.78 43.42 -13.60
CA THR A 49 -26.59 42.94 -12.23
C THR A 49 -26.78 41.43 -12.15
N ILE A 50 -27.83 40.89 -12.77
CA ILE A 50 -28.05 39.43 -12.82
C ILE A 50 -26.89 38.75 -13.54
N ALA A 51 -26.53 39.21 -14.75
CA ALA A 51 -25.46 38.61 -15.53
C ALA A 51 -24.12 38.60 -14.77
N PHE A 52 -23.82 39.71 -14.09
CA PHE A 52 -22.62 39.84 -13.25
C PHE A 52 -22.65 38.88 -12.05
N LEU A 53 -23.77 38.81 -11.33
CA LEU A 53 -23.93 37.89 -10.19
C LEU A 53 -23.86 36.43 -10.62
N CYS A 54 -24.48 36.07 -11.75
CA CYS A 54 -24.38 34.73 -12.32
C CYS A 54 -22.94 34.40 -12.70
N SER A 55 -22.23 35.31 -13.37
CA SER A 55 -20.82 35.10 -13.74
C SER A 55 -19.91 34.96 -12.51
N LEU A 56 -20.14 35.75 -11.47
CA LEU A 56 -19.40 35.65 -10.21
C LEU A 56 -19.70 34.34 -9.47
N GLY A 57 -20.97 33.93 -9.42
CA GLY A 57 -21.39 32.67 -8.82
C GLY A 57 -20.77 31.46 -9.51
N LEU A 58 -20.81 31.41 -10.84
CA LEU A 58 -20.16 30.35 -11.62
C LEU A 58 -18.65 30.30 -11.38
N LEU A 59 -17.98 31.47 -11.35
CA LEU A 59 -16.55 31.54 -11.07
C LEU A 59 -16.22 30.96 -9.69
N LEU A 60 -16.99 31.31 -8.65
CA LEU A 60 -16.77 30.81 -7.28
C LEU A 60 -17.03 29.31 -7.17
N LEU A 61 -18.09 28.80 -7.80
CA LEU A 61 -18.41 27.37 -7.78
C LEU A 61 -17.32 26.56 -8.48
N GLU A 62 -17.02 26.88 -9.74
CA GLU A 62 -15.99 26.18 -10.52
C GLU A 62 -14.62 26.26 -9.86
N SER A 63 -14.21 27.42 -9.36
CA SER A 63 -12.93 27.56 -8.66
C SER A 63 -12.89 26.73 -7.37
N SER A 64 -13.98 26.69 -6.60
CA SER A 64 -14.06 25.86 -5.39
C SER A 64 -13.96 24.37 -5.70
N GLU A 65 -14.61 23.90 -6.76
CA GLU A 65 -14.53 22.51 -7.22
C GLU A 65 -13.12 22.13 -7.66
N ARG A 66 -12.43 23.02 -8.39
CA ARG A 66 -11.04 22.76 -8.83
C ARG A 66 -10.06 22.76 -7.66
N VAL A 67 -10.26 23.63 -6.68
CA VAL A 67 -9.45 23.65 -5.44
C VAL A 67 -9.70 22.38 -4.62
N ALA A 68 -10.96 21.96 -4.47
CA ALA A 68 -11.30 20.71 -3.80
C ALA A 68 -10.70 19.50 -4.54
N PHE A 69 -10.76 19.48 -5.87
CA PHE A 69 -10.14 18.44 -6.69
C PHE A 69 -8.61 18.43 -6.54
N TYR A 70 -7.95 19.59 -6.50
CA TYR A 70 -6.52 19.69 -6.23
C TYR A 70 -6.15 19.08 -4.86
N PHE A 71 -6.92 19.39 -3.82
CA PHE A 71 -6.72 18.82 -2.48
C PHE A 71 -7.23 17.37 -2.32
N SER A 72 -7.88 16.81 -3.34
CA SER A 72 -8.20 15.37 -3.38
C SER A 72 -6.99 14.50 -3.76
N TYR A 73 -5.86 15.12 -4.16
CA TYR A 73 -4.60 14.45 -4.50
C TYR A 73 -4.77 13.28 -5.49
N GLN A 74 -5.65 13.47 -6.47
CA GLN A 74 -5.85 12.51 -7.57
C GLN A 74 -4.57 12.38 -8.40
N HIS A 75 -4.13 11.15 -8.62
CA HIS A 75 -2.99 10.80 -9.45
C HIS A 75 -3.42 9.86 -10.58
N VAL A 76 -2.76 9.99 -11.74
CA VAL A 76 -2.97 9.08 -12.88
C VAL A 76 -1.66 8.35 -13.11
N THR A 77 -1.73 7.02 -13.21
CA THR A 77 -0.56 6.18 -13.47
C THR A 77 -0.44 5.94 -14.96
N LYS A 78 0.72 6.28 -15.54
CA LYS A 78 1.08 5.89 -16.90
C LYS A 78 1.87 4.59 -16.86
N VAL A 79 1.44 3.58 -17.62
CA VAL A 79 2.11 2.28 -17.73
C VAL A 79 2.73 2.17 -19.11
N ASP A 80 4.05 2.05 -19.16
CA ASP A 80 4.81 1.87 -20.40
C ASP A 80 5.63 0.57 -20.30
N GLN A 81 5.77 -0.16 -21.41
CA GLN A 81 6.66 -1.33 -21.50
C GLN A 81 7.91 -0.93 -22.29
N VAL A 82 9.05 -0.91 -21.62
CA VAL A 82 10.35 -0.60 -22.23
C VAL A 82 11.17 -1.88 -22.31
N VAL A 83 11.70 -2.18 -23.49
CA VAL A 83 12.63 -3.30 -23.67
C VAL A 83 14.02 -2.86 -23.22
N ALA A 84 14.62 -3.61 -22.30
CA ALA A 84 15.97 -3.37 -21.79
C ALA A 84 16.90 -4.51 -22.21
N ASP A 85 18.10 -4.18 -22.68
CA ASP A 85 19.09 -5.17 -23.13
C ASP A 85 19.66 -5.99 -21.97
N ASN A 86 19.72 -5.41 -20.77
CA ASN A 86 20.21 -6.06 -19.56
C ASN A 86 19.26 -5.80 -18.38
N LEU A 87 18.83 -6.88 -17.74
CA LEU A 87 18.00 -6.86 -16.54
C LEU A 87 18.72 -7.57 -15.40
N VAL A 88 18.54 -7.06 -14.19
CA VAL A 88 18.99 -7.75 -12.97
C VAL A 88 18.13 -8.99 -12.77
N PHE A 89 18.77 -10.15 -12.69
CA PHE A 89 18.05 -11.39 -12.39
C PHE A 89 17.47 -11.32 -10.98
N PRO A 90 16.16 -11.61 -10.80
CA PRO A 90 15.52 -11.48 -9.50
C PRO A 90 16.07 -12.52 -8.51
N ALA A 91 15.89 -12.25 -7.22
CA ALA A 91 16.08 -13.27 -6.21
C ALA A 91 15.04 -14.39 -6.40
N VAL A 92 15.51 -15.63 -6.51
CA VAL A 92 14.65 -16.82 -6.57
C VAL A 92 14.70 -17.48 -5.21
N THR A 93 13.53 -17.62 -4.58
CA THR A 93 13.38 -18.30 -3.29
C THR A 93 12.72 -19.66 -3.50
N ILE A 94 13.41 -20.72 -3.10
CA ILE A 94 12.90 -22.09 -3.19
C ILE A 94 12.66 -22.63 -1.79
N CYS A 95 11.51 -23.30 -1.57
CA CYS A 95 11.28 -24.12 -0.40
C CYS A 95 10.55 -25.42 -0.75
N ASN A 96 10.86 -26.49 -0.03
CA ASN A 96 10.09 -27.72 -0.06
C ASN A 96 8.79 -27.53 0.70
N PHE A 97 7.65 -27.95 0.13
CA PHE A 97 6.35 -27.91 0.83
C PHE A 97 6.33 -28.77 2.09
N ASN A 98 7.12 -29.83 2.14
CA ASN A 98 7.32 -30.55 3.39
C ASN A 98 8.33 -29.78 4.25
N SER A 99 7.85 -29.19 5.35
CA SER A 99 8.68 -28.40 6.28
C SER A 99 9.75 -29.25 6.98
N TYR A 100 9.50 -30.54 7.25
CA TYR A 100 10.36 -31.34 8.10
C TYR A 100 10.66 -32.72 7.51
N ARG A 101 11.93 -33.13 7.59
CA ARG A 101 12.36 -34.50 7.30
C ARG A 101 11.98 -35.39 8.48
N PHE A 102 10.98 -36.24 8.28
CA PHE A 102 10.49 -37.19 9.29
C PHE A 102 11.63 -38.00 9.95
N THR A 103 12.62 -38.42 9.16
CA THR A 103 13.79 -39.17 9.63
C THR A 103 14.69 -38.42 10.61
N LYS A 104 14.62 -37.08 10.66
CA LYS A 104 15.40 -36.22 11.56
C LYS A 104 14.66 -35.86 12.84
N ILE A 105 13.35 -36.15 12.94
CA ILE A 105 12.54 -35.88 14.12
C ILE A 105 12.87 -36.87 15.24
N THR A 106 13.14 -36.35 16.43
CA THR A 106 13.48 -37.14 17.62
C THR A 106 12.32 -37.25 18.59
N THR A 107 12.43 -38.14 19.58
CA THR A 107 11.47 -38.24 20.69
C THR A 107 11.35 -36.93 21.47
N ASN A 108 12.45 -36.18 21.64
CA ASN A 108 12.40 -34.87 22.30
C ASN A 108 11.58 -33.86 21.50
N ASP A 109 11.73 -33.88 20.17
CA ASP A 109 10.98 -32.99 19.28
C ASP A 109 9.48 -33.32 19.32
N LEU A 110 9.10 -34.60 19.27
CA LEU A 110 7.70 -35.02 19.40
C LEU A 110 7.12 -34.70 20.78
N TYR A 111 7.93 -34.78 21.85
CA TYR A 111 7.49 -34.42 23.19
C TYR A 111 7.12 -32.93 23.31
N HIS A 112 7.87 -32.03 22.66
CA HIS A 112 7.66 -30.59 22.76
C HIS A 112 6.79 -30.00 21.64
N ALA A 113 6.86 -30.56 20.43
CA ALA A 113 6.22 -30.01 19.23
C ALA A 113 5.29 -31.02 18.53
N GLY A 114 5.07 -32.22 19.06
CA GLY A 114 4.24 -33.24 18.39
C GLY A 114 2.81 -32.80 18.12
N GLU A 115 2.21 -32.03 19.03
CA GLU A 115 0.91 -31.38 18.83
C GLU A 115 0.96 -30.29 17.75
N LEU A 116 2.00 -29.43 17.79
CA LEU A 116 2.22 -28.37 16.79
C LEU A 116 2.42 -28.94 15.37
N LEU A 117 2.98 -30.14 15.28
CA LEU A 117 3.20 -30.86 14.02
C LEU A 117 1.97 -31.65 13.57
N GLU A 118 0.86 -31.62 14.31
CA GLU A 118 -0.35 -32.41 14.06
C GLU A 118 -0.06 -33.92 13.95
N LEU A 119 0.96 -34.40 14.68
CA LEU A 119 1.27 -35.83 14.77
C LEU A 119 0.67 -36.45 16.04
N LEU A 120 0.55 -35.66 17.10
CA LEU A 120 0.05 -36.07 18.40
C LEU A 120 -1.13 -35.21 18.87
N ASP A 121 -1.99 -35.79 19.70
CA ASP A 121 -3.01 -35.05 20.45
C ASP A 121 -2.41 -34.35 21.69
N VAL A 122 -3.24 -33.59 22.41
CA VAL A 122 -2.89 -32.92 23.68
C VAL A 122 -2.43 -33.90 24.79
N ASN A 123 -2.69 -35.19 24.64
CA ASN A 123 -2.30 -36.24 25.59
C ASN A 123 -1.03 -36.99 25.15
N GLY A 124 -0.47 -36.66 23.98
CA GLY A 124 0.70 -37.33 23.40
C GLY A 124 0.40 -38.64 22.67
N HIS A 125 -0.85 -38.90 22.29
CA HIS A 125 -1.24 -40.05 21.47
C HIS A 125 -1.16 -39.72 19.98
N ILE A 126 -0.83 -40.72 19.16
CA ILE A 126 -0.76 -40.59 17.70
C ILE A 126 -2.15 -40.31 17.12
N LEU A 127 -2.25 -39.27 16.31
CA LEU A 127 -3.47 -38.92 15.57
C LEU A 127 -3.69 -39.92 14.42
N GLU A 128 -4.95 -40.33 14.25
CA GLU A 128 -5.42 -41.16 13.11
C GLU A 128 -4.46 -42.30 12.68
N PRO A 129 -4.01 -43.19 13.59
CA PRO A 129 -2.96 -44.18 13.30
C PRO A 129 -3.31 -45.16 12.18
N HIS A 130 -4.60 -45.33 11.88
CA HIS A 130 -5.10 -46.19 10.81
C HIS A 130 -4.83 -45.64 9.39
N LEU A 131 -4.52 -44.35 9.26
CA LEU A 131 -4.17 -43.71 7.98
C LEU A 131 -2.66 -43.72 7.70
N ALA A 132 -1.85 -44.02 8.71
CA ALA A 132 -0.40 -44.06 8.57
C ALA A 132 0.07 -45.35 7.90
N ASP A 133 1.12 -45.24 7.10
CA ASP A 133 1.84 -46.41 6.60
C ASP A 133 2.39 -47.23 7.79
N PRO A 134 2.33 -48.59 7.76
CA PRO A 134 2.74 -49.42 8.88
C PRO A 134 4.20 -49.20 9.33
N GLU A 135 5.11 -48.90 8.40
CA GLU A 135 6.52 -48.65 8.75
C GLU A 135 6.66 -47.29 9.46
N VAL A 136 5.95 -46.28 8.98
CA VAL A 136 5.92 -44.94 9.61
C VAL A 136 5.27 -45.00 10.99
N LEU A 137 4.19 -45.76 11.12
CA LEU A 137 3.49 -45.95 12.39
C LEU A 137 4.40 -46.63 13.43
N ALA A 138 5.12 -47.68 13.05
CA ALA A 138 6.06 -48.34 13.96
C ALA A 138 7.14 -47.38 14.48
N VAL A 139 7.65 -46.50 13.61
CA VAL A 139 8.63 -45.47 14.00
C VAL A 139 8.00 -44.43 14.95
N LEU A 140 6.76 -44.01 14.69
CA LEU A 140 6.04 -43.09 15.58
C LEU A 140 5.77 -43.72 16.95
N GLU A 141 5.32 -44.97 16.99
CA GLU A 141 5.07 -45.72 18.24
C GLU A 141 6.35 -45.88 19.07
N GLU A 142 7.50 -46.07 18.42
CA GLU A 142 8.78 -46.10 19.12
C GLU A 142 9.13 -44.72 19.69
N LYS A 143 9.01 -43.67 18.89
CA LYS A 143 9.40 -42.30 19.29
C LYS A 143 8.47 -41.68 20.31
N THR A 144 7.23 -42.16 20.46
CA THR A 144 6.20 -41.63 21.38
C THR A 144 6.15 -42.35 22.74
N LYS A 145 7.13 -43.19 23.07
CA LYS A 145 7.24 -43.86 24.38
C LYS A 145 7.69 -42.90 25.49
N PHE A 146 6.80 -41.99 25.91
CA PHE A 146 7.14 -40.94 26.87
C PHE A 146 7.22 -41.39 28.33
N LYS A 147 6.70 -42.57 28.69
CA LYS A 147 6.58 -43.05 30.10
C LYS A 147 7.91 -43.07 30.88
N GLN A 148 9.04 -43.28 30.20
CA GLN A 148 10.38 -43.30 30.81
C GLN A 148 11.30 -42.21 30.22
N PHE A 149 10.74 -41.33 29.39
CA PHE A 149 11.51 -40.31 28.71
C PHE A 149 11.78 -39.14 29.66
N ARG A 150 13.02 -38.64 29.65
CA ARG A 150 13.40 -37.41 30.35
C ARG A 150 13.55 -36.30 29.31
N PRO A 151 12.64 -35.31 29.27
CA PRO A 151 12.69 -34.22 28.32
C PRO A 151 14.00 -33.44 28.44
N LYS A 152 14.57 -33.08 27.30
CA LYS A 152 15.72 -32.19 27.18
C LYS A 152 15.25 -30.80 26.79
N THR A 153 16.16 -29.83 26.89
CA THR A 153 15.94 -28.48 26.34
C THR A 153 15.56 -28.55 24.87
N PHE A 154 14.66 -27.67 24.47
CA PHE A 154 14.13 -27.60 23.12
C PHE A 154 14.17 -26.15 22.64
N CYS A 155 14.61 -25.95 21.41
CA CYS A 155 14.66 -24.66 20.75
C CYS A 155 14.07 -24.83 19.36
N MET A 156 13.06 -24.00 19.03
CA MET A 156 12.41 -24.08 17.72
C MET A 156 13.38 -23.78 16.57
N GLU A 157 14.37 -22.92 16.78
CA GLU A 157 15.35 -22.54 15.74
C GLU A 157 16.22 -23.74 15.37
N GLU A 158 16.81 -24.39 16.38
CA GLU A 158 17.58 -25.62 16.22
C GLU A 158 16.75 -26.74 15.60
N PHE A 159 15.50 -26.88 16.04
CA PHE A 159 14.59 -27.88 15.50
C PHE A 159 14.36 -27.67 14.00
N MET A 160 14.04 -26.46 13.57
CA MET A 160 13.82 -26.15 12.15
C MET A 160 15.10 -26.31 11.32
N GLU A 161 16.25 -25.86 11.82
CA GLU A 161 17.53 -25.97 11.11
C GLU A 161 17.94 -27.44 10.90
N ARG A 162 17.80 -28.27 11.94
CA ARG A 162 18.16 -29.69 11.88
C ARG A 162 17.18 -30.53 11.08
N THR A 163 15.87 -30.31 11.27
CA THR A 163 14.83 -31.14 10.67
C THR A 163 14.40 -30.66 9.29
N GLY A 164 14.64 -29.40 8.94
CA GLY A 164 14.40 -28.85 7.61
C GLY A 164 15.19 -29.56 6.51
N HIS A 165 14.79 -29.35 5.26
CA HIS A 165 15.46 -29.93 4.09
C HIS A 165 16.71 -29.15 3.73
N ASP A 166 17.83 -29.86 3.54
CA ASP A 166 19.07 -29.27 3.03
C ASP A 166 19.02 -29.19 1.50
N LEU A 167 19.26 -28.01 0.93
CA LEU A 167 19.30 -27.81 -0.52
C LEU A 167 20.35 -28.70 -1.17
N LYS A 168 21.45 -29.01 -0.47
CA LYS A 168 22.47 -29.94 -0.96
C LYS A 168 21.89 -31.31 -1.32
N ASP A 169 20.89 -31.77 -0.58
CA ASP A 169 20.25 -33.07 -0.80
C ASP A 169 19.14 -33.01 -1.86
N MET A 170 18.52 -31.83 -2.07
CA MET A 170 17.42 -31.63 -3.02
C MET A 170 17.89 -31.22 -4.43
N MET A 171 18.98 -30.46 -4.52
CA MET A 171 19.43 -29.86 -5.76
C MET A 171 20.33 -30.82 -6.54
N LEU A 172 19.74 -31.49 -7.53
CA LEU A 172 20.46 -32.43 -8.40
C LEU A 172 21.31 -31.74 -9.47
N TYR A 173 20.85 -30.59 -9.97
CA TYR A 173 21.51 -29.83 -11.04
C TYR A 173 21.10 -28.36 -10.99
N CYS A 174 22.05 -27.46 -11.28
CA CYS A 174 21.81 -26.02 -11.34
C CYS A 174 22.66 -25.40 -12.45
N LYS A 175 22.04 -24.59 -13.31
CA LYS A 175 22.73 -23.83 -14.37
C LYS A 175 22.08 -22.48 -14.57
N PHE A 176 22.89 -21.42 -14.52
CA PHE A 176 22.45 -20.05 -14.76
C PHE A 176 23.27 -19.42 -15.90
N LYS A 177 22.59 -18.93 -16.95
CA LYS A 177 23.22 -18.35 -18.16
C LYS A 177 24.33 -19.21 -18.77
N GLY A 178 24.25 -20.54 -18.66
CA GLY A 178 25.29 -21.41 -19.19
C GLY A 178 26.37 -21.84 -18.18
N HIS A 179 26.43 -21.20 -17.01
CA HIS A 179 27.38 -21.52 -15.95
C HIS A 179 26.76 -22.44 -14.91
N GLU A 180 27.52 -23.42 -14.44
CA GLU A 180 27.10 -24.31 -13.36
C GLU A 180 27.01 -23.53 -12.04
N CYS A 181 25.97 -23.82 -11.25
CA CYS A 181 25.79 -23.29 -9.90
C CYS A 181 25.69 -24.43 -8.88
N SER A 182 25.89 -24.09 -7.62
CA SER A 182 25.90 -25.03 -6.50
C SER A 182 24.95 -24.56 -5.39
N TYR A 183 24.64 -25.45 -4.44
CA TYR A 183 23.85 -25.14 -3.25
C TYR A 183 24.50 -24.02 -2.40
N ARG A 184 25.81 -23.81 -2.56
CA ARG A 184 26.58 -22.74 -1.90
C ARG A 184 26.28 -21.34 -2.43
N ASP A 185 25.73 -21.24 -3.64
CA ASP A 185 25.31 -19.96 -4.23
C ASP A 185 23.96 -19.48 -3.69
N PHE A 186 23.30 -20.33 -2.89
CA PHE A 186 22.06 -20.04 -2.20
C PHE A 186 22.34 -19.68 -0.75
N GLN A 187 21.62 -18.68 -0.26
CA GLN A 187 21.58 -18.33 1.15
C GLN A 187 20.37 -18.99 1.79
N THR A 188 20.62 -19.70 2.90
CA THR A 188 19.57 -20.18 3.79
C THR A 188 18.94 -18.99 4.51
N LEU A 189 17.62 -18.86 4.38
CA LEU A 189 16.80 -17.87 5.06
C LEU A 189 15.87 -18.62 6.02
N GLY A 190 16.03 -18.38 7.32
CA GLY A 190 15.04 -18.78 8.32
C GLY A 190 13.92 -17.75 8.36
N THR A 191 12.75 -18.06 7.79
CA THR A 191 11.59 -17.17 7.89
C THR A 191 10.77 -17.53 9.13
N TRP A 192 10.81 -16.67 10.14
CA TRP A 192 9.86 -16.69 11.24
C TRP A 192 8.64 -15.86 10.84
N THR A 193 7.58 -16.48 10.33
CA THR A 193 6.33 -15.73 10.10
C THR A 193 5.52 -15.67 11.39
N TYR A 194 5.40 -14.48 11.96
CA TYR A 194 4.36 -14.14 12.94
C TYR A 194 3.05 -13.88 12.19
N GLY A 195 2.07 -14.75 12.32
CA GLY A 195 0.73 -14.56 11.76
C GLY A 195 0.16 -15.84 11.17
N ASN A 196 -1.12 -16.08 11.43
CA ASN A 196 -1.90 -17.21 10.95
C ASN A 196 -1.94 -17.28 9.41
N MET A 197 -0.90 -17.83 8.78
CA MET A 197 -0.90 -18.30 7.40
C MET A 197 0.33 -19.20 7.16
N LEU A 198 0.15 -20.51 7.38
CA LEU A 198 0.84 -21.65 6.73
C LEU A 198 2.25 -21.39 6.17
N SER A 199 3.17 -20.91 7.00
CA SER A 199 4.61 -20.84 6.69
C SER A 199 5.41 -21.33 7.89
N HIS A 200 4.97 -22.44 8.50
CA HIS A 200 5.69 -23.05 9.61
C HIS A 200 6.86 -23.87 9.04
N GLY A 201 8.09 -23.38 9.20
CA GLY A 201 9.30 -24.20 9.05
C GLY A 201 9.85 -24.38 7.63
N LEU A 202 9.48 -23.51 6.69
CA LEU A 202 10.04 -23.53 5.35
C LEU A 202 11.48 -23.00 5.37
N VAL A 203 12.47 -23.86 5.06
CA VAL A 203 13.85 -23.41 4.81
C VAL A 203 13.90 -22.82 3.41
N HIS A 204 13.96 -21.50 3.37
CA HIS A 204 13.99 -20.76 2.12
C HIS A 204 15.43 -20.63 1.62
N TYR A 205 15.64 -20.94 0.35
CA TYR A 205 16.92 -20.74 -0.31
C TYR A 205 16.79 -19.60 -1.30
N ALA A 206 17.42 -18.47 -1.01
CA ALA A 206 17.52 -17.36 -1.95
C ALA A 206 18.82 -17.48 -2.74
N LEU A 207 18.74 -17.54 -4.07
CA LEU A 207 19.92 -17.30 -4.90
C LEU A 207 20.47 -15.92 -4.54
N ARG A 208 21.74 -15.86 -4.10
CA ARG A 208 22.39 -14.54 -3.99
C ARG A 208 22.31 -13.89 -5.37
N PRO A 209 21.98 -12.60 -5.46
CA PRO A 209 22.16 -11.91 -6.73
C PRO A 209 23.62 -12.13 -7.10
N ILE A 210 23.84 -12.80 -8.23
CA ILE A 210 25.17 -12.94 -8.81
C ILE A 210 25.56 -11.52 -9.17
N ARG A 211 26.15 -10.82 -8.19
CA ARG A 211 26.84 -9.57 -8.40
C ARG A 211 28.06 -9.97 -9.19
N ASP A 212 27.95 -9.70 -10.49
CA ASP A 212 29.06 -9.59 -11.41
C ASP A 212 29.65 -10.94 -11.85
N ALA A 213 29.04 -11.51 -12.88
CA ALA A 213 29.86 -11.96 -14.01
C ALA A 213 30.11 -10.72 -14.90
N CYS A 214 31.07 -9.89 -14.50
CA CYS A 214 31.84 -9.04 -15.40
C CYS A 214 33.23 -9.66 -15.51
#